data_AF-A0A6A6YDY0-F1
#
_entry.id   AF-A0A6A6YDY0-F1
#
_cell.length_a   1.000
_cell.length_b   1.000
_cell.length_c   1.000
_cell.angle_alpha   90.00
_cell.angle_beta   90.00
_cell.angle_gamma   90.00
#
_symmetry.space_group_name_H-M   'P 1'
#
loop_
_entity.id
_entity.type
_entity.pdbx_description
1 polymer ?
#
loop_
_entity_poly.entity_id
_entity_poly.type
_entity_poly.pdbx_seq_one_letter_code
_entity_poly.pdbx_strand_id
1 'polypeptide(L)'
;MPDLLSVAASIVGITVPALHGTRLLLDDLNKIVDAPNVVQTLREDIASVGMALQSLQTIKDPEWENLGETIANQSKATIRNCERLCSMFRGNLQRWTKHSEGRLSWHDRAKVGFFKERQIKAMSEQLQSCKIAFNSAVGTATLYSSIRHTHITEEIRKTISTNEAEISKAITLTASQLADVEAALREARLTVPTHDQGQNNEDIISSVKQVEEEQAALSCSRKLLEELLSKAREDVIAKAASESQERLTRVTFGNNNSGFQVGIINGPISGISFGGK
;
A
#
# COMPACT_ATOMS: atom_id res chain seq x y z
N MET A 1 -15.40 -6.47 -31.07
CA MET A 1 -15.57 -6.47 -29.60
C MET A 1 -14.26 -6.95 -29.03
N PRO A 2 -13.45 -6.12 -28.37
CA PRO A 2 -12.29 -6.65 -27.67
C PRO A 2 -12.80 -7.22 -26.35
N ASP A 3 -12.55 -8.50 -26.11
CA ASP A 3 -12.39 -8.97 -24.74
C ASP A 3 -11.23 -8.16 -24.15
N LEU A 4 -11.61 -7.09 -23.43
CA LEU A 4 -10.73 -6.31 -22.60
C LEU A 4 -10.23 -7.26 -21.50
N LEU A 5 -8.91 -7.49 -21.45
CA LEU A 5 -8.27 -8.17 -20.33
C LEU A 5 -8.89 -7.69 -19.01
N SER A 6 -9.38 -8.63 -18.20
CA SER A 6 -10.04 -8.28 -16.95
C SER A 6 -9.10 -7.49 -16.05
N VAL A 7 -9.66 -6.65 -15.16
CA VAL A 7 -8.87 -5.74 -14.33
C VAL A 7 -7.86 -6.52 -13.48
N ALA A 8 -8.27 -7.66 -12.92
CA ALA A 8 -7.39 -8.54 -12.17
C ALA A 8 -6.25 -9.08 -13.05
N ALA A 9 -6.54 -9.54 -14.26
CA ALA A 9 -5.51 -10.02 -15.18
C ALA A 9 -4.49 -8.91 -15.53
N SER A 10 -4.98 -7.68 -15.74
CA SER A 10 -4.12 -6.51 -15.98
C SER A 10 -3.22 -6.18 -14.78
N ILE A 11 -3.75 -6.24 -13.55
CA ILE A 11 -2.97 -6.06 -12.32
C ILE A 11 -1.93 -7.17 -12.18
N VAL A 12 -2.31 -8.43 -12.33
CA VAL A 12 -1.39 -9.58 -12.26
C VAL A 12 -0.25 -9.43 -13.28
N GLY A 13 -0.57 -9.03 -14.51
CA GLY A 13 0.41 -8.84 -15.58
C GLY A 13 1.52 -7.83 -15.26
N ILE A 14 1.23 -6.80 -14.46
CA ILE A 14 2.24 -5.81 -14.02
C ILE A 14 2.83 -6.12 -12.64
N THR A 15 2.11 -6.87 -11.79
CA THR A 15 2.61 -7.28 -10.48
C THR A 15 3.73 -8.32 -10.62
N VAL A 16 3.66 -9.20 -11.61
CA VAL A 16 4.71 -10.21 -11.86
C VAL A 16 6.09 -9.59 -12.11
N PRO A 17 6.29 -8.65 -13.04
CA PRO A 17 7.59 -8.01 -13.23
C PRO A 17 8.02 -7.18 -12.01
N ALA A 18 7.09 -6.52 -11.32
CA ALA A 18 7.39 -5.83 -10.06
C ALA A 18 7.92 -6.79 -8.98
N LEU A 19 7.28 -7.96 -8.80
CA LEU A 19 7.73 -9.02 -7.91
C LEU A 19 9.08 -9.60 -8.30
N HIS A 20 9.35 -9.70 -9.60
CA HIS A 20 10.65 -10.15 -10.07
C HIS A 20 11.73 -9.12 -9.71
N GLY A 21 11.46 -7.82 -9.93
CA GLY A 21 12.34 -6.72 -9.56
C GLY A 21 12.67 -6.68 -8.07
N THR A 22 11.66 -6.84 -7.19
CA THR A 22 11.88 -6.88 -5.73
C THR A 22 12.75 -8.06 -5.31
N ARG A 23 12.50 -9.26 -5.86
CA ARG A 23 13.30 -10.47 -5.57
C ARG A 23 14.75 -10.32 -6.01
N LEU A 24 15.00 -9.85 -7.23
CA LEU A 24 16.36 -9.65 -7.73
C LEU A 24 17.13 -8.63 -6.89
N LEU A 25 16.45 -7.56 -6.46
CA LEU A 25 17.09 -6.58 -5.59
C LEU A 25 17.39 -7.16 -4.21
N LEU A 26 16.44 -7.91 -3.62
CA LEU A 26 16.65 -8.57 -2.35
C LEU A 26 17.82 -9.57 -2.39
N ASP A 27 17.93 -10.35 -3.47
CA ASP A 27 19.04 -11.27 -3.70
C ASP A 27 20.38 -10.53 -3.79
N ASP A 28 20.43 -9.41 -4.51
CA ASP A 28 21.65 -8.60 -4.63
C ASP A 28 22.01 -7.96 -3.28
N LEU A 29 21.02 -7.52 -2.49
CA LEU A 29 21.25 -7.04 -1.12
C LEU A 29 21.73 -8.14 -0.18
N ASN A 30 21.20 -9.36 -0.27
CA ASN A 30 21.58 -10.49 0.58
C ASN A 30 23.01 -10.96 0.35
N LYS A 31 23.57 -10.72 -0.83
CA LYS A 31 24.98 -11.00 -1.14
C LYS A 31 25.96 -10.04 -0.45
N ILE A 32 25.46 -8.92 0.09
CA ILE A 32 26.28 -7.93 0.81
C ILE A 32 26.66 -8.48 2.18
N VAL A 33 27.97 -8.63 2.40
CA VAL A 33 28.56 -9.04 3.67
C VAL A 33 28.76 -7.79 4.53
N ASP A 34 28.41 -7.89 5.82
CA ASP A 34 28.49 -6.81 6.81
C ASP A 34 27.70 -5.54 6.46
N ALA A 35 26.42 -5.74 6.14
CA ALA A 35 25.51 -4.65 5.79
C ALA A 35 25.16 -3.75 7.00
N PRO A 36 25.16 -2.41 6.85
CA PRO A 36 24.75 -1.49 7.91
C PRO A 36 23.24 -1.62 8.17
N ASN A 37 22.80 -1.16 9.34
CA ASN A 37 21.39 -1.24 9.76
C ASN A 37 20.40 -0.70 8.70
N VAL A 38 20.76 0.40 8.02
CA VAL A 38 19.92 0.99 6.95
C VAL A 38 19.68 0.04 5.77
N VAL A 39 20.65 -0.81 5.44
CA VAL A 39 20.50 -1.84 4.40
C VAL A 39 19.65 -2.99 4.92
N GLN A 40 19.77 -3.33 6.20
CA GLN A 40 18.93 -4.36 6.81
C GLN A 40 17.46 -3.95 6.83
N THR A 41 17.15 -2.71 7.21
CA THR A 41 15.80 -2.13 7.10
C THR A 41 15.29 -2.17 5.66
N LEU A 42 16.13 -1.79 4.68
CA LEU A 42 15.74 -1.86 3.27
C LEU A 42 15.41 -3.29 2.82
N ARG A 43 16.15 -4.32 3.28
CA ARG A 43 15.82 -5.73 2.97
C ARG A 43 14.44 -6.10 3.49
N GLU A 44 14.13 -5.73 4.71
CA GLU A 44 12.82 -5.97 5.35
C GLU A 44 11.69 -5.24 4.61
N ASP A 45 11.94 -4.03 4.15
CA ASP A 45 10.99 -3.23 3.38
C ASP A 45 10.72 -3.84 2.00
N ILE A 46 11.76 -4.28 1.29
CA ILE A 46 11.63 -4.95 -0.01
C ILE A 46 10.88 -6.27 0.12
N ALA A 47 11.20 -7.07 1.15
CA ALA A 47 10.49 -8.31 1.43
C ALA A 47 9.01 -8.03 1.74
N SER A 48 8.73 -7.01 2.56
CA SER A 48 7.37 -6.59 2.89
C SER A 48 6.57 -6.12 1.68
N VAL A 49 7.19 -5.34 0.78
CA VAL A 49 6.57 -4.92 -0.48
C VAL A 49 6.30 -6.13 -1.38
N GLY A 50 7.23 -7.09 -1.45
CA GLY A 50 7.03 -8.34 -2.19
C GLY A 50 5.80 -9.10 -1.69
N MET A 51 5.61 -9.21 -0.38
CA MET A 51 4.40 -9.83 0.19
C MET A 51 3.14 -9.03 -0.13
N ALA A 52 3.18 -7.70 -0.03
CA ALA A 52 2.04 -6.84 -0.35
C ALA A 52 1.63 -6.94 -1.83
N LEU A 53 2.61 -7.00 -2.74
CA LEU A 53 2.39 -7.25 -4.16
C LEU A 53 1.75 -8.63 -4.40
N GLN A 54 2.18 -9.68 -3.69
CA GLN A 54 1.53 -10.99 -3.76
C GLN A 54 0.07 -10.93 -3.29
N SER A 55 -0.20 -10.21 -2.20
CA SER A 55 -1.56 -10.03 -1.70
C SER A 55 -2.47 -9.33 -2.71
N LEU A 56 -1.96 -8.38 -3.51
CA LEU A 56 -2.75 -7.76 -4.58
C LEU A 56 -3.21 -8.75 -5.66
N GLN A 57 -2.45 -9.83 -5.89
CA GLN A 57 -2.82 -10.85 -6.88
C GLN A 57 -4.00 -11.72 -6.43
N THR A 58 -4.38 -11.66 -5.15
CA THR A 58 -5.51 -12.44 -4.62
C THR A 58 -6.85 -11.76 -4.86
N ILE A 59 -6.85 -10.46 -5.16
CA ILE A 59 -8.04 -9.67 -5.45
C ILE A 59 -8.61 -10.09 -6.81
N LYS A 60 -9.88 -10.52 -6.82
CA LYS A 60 -10.59 -11.03 -8.01
C LYS A 60 -11.30 -9.91 -8.75
N ASP A 61 -11.72 -10.17 -9.99
CA ASP A 61 -12.41 -9.18 -10.83
C ASP A 61 -13.64 -8.54 -10.16
N PRO A 62 -14.54 -9.29 -9.49
CA PRO A 62 -15.69 -8.66 -8.82
C PRO A 62 -15.27 -7.70 -7.69
N GLU A 63 -14.12 -7.95 -7.06
CA GLU A 63 -13.59 -7.09 -6.00
C GLU A 63 -12.94 -5.83 -6.59
N TRP A 64 -12.23 -5.95 -7.71
CA TRP A 64 -11.73 -4.80 -8.47
C TRP A 64 -12.86 -3.92 -9.03
N GLU A 65 -13.93 -4.54 -9.55
CA GLU A 65 -15.12 -3.83 -10.00
C GLU A 65 -15.77 -3.04 -8.85
N ASN A 66 -15.83 -3.62 -7.66
CA ASN A 66 -16.31 -2.92 -6.46
C ASN A 66 -15.45 -1.73 -6.09
N LEU A 67 -14.12 -1.91 -6.08
CA LEU A 67 -13.17 -0.84 -5.80
C LEU A 67 -13.28 0.31 -6.82
N GLY A 68 -13.60 -0.01 -8.06
CA GLY A 68 -13.81 0.96 -9.13
C GLY A 68 -12.55 1.23 -9.94
N GLU A 69 -12.77 1.76 -11.14
CA GLU A 69 -11.73 1.95 -12.17
C GLU A 69 -10.60 2.88 -11.70
N THR A 70 -10.92 3.95 -10.96
CA THR A 70 -9.92 4.90 -10.46
C THR A 70 -8.91 4.20 -9.54
N ILE A 71 -9.37 3.41 -8.57
CA ILE A 71 -8.51 2.67 -7.64
C ILE A 71 -7.70 1.63 -8.39
N ALA A 72 -8.28 0.94 -9.37
CA ALA A 72 -7.55 0.00 -10.21
C ALA A 72 -6.43 0.69 -11.00
N ASN A 73 -6.70 1.84 -11.61
CA ASN A 73 -5.72 2.60 -12.40
C ASN A 73 -4.60 3.19 -11.52
N GLN A 74 -4.94 3.73 -10.34
CA GLN A 74 -3.94 4.18 -9.37
C GLN A 74 -3.11 3.02 -8.82
N SER A 75 -3.72 1.87 -8.54
CA SER A 75 -3.00 0.64 -8.16
C SER A 75 -1.99 0.25 -9.24
N LYS A 76 -2.39 0.28 -10.51
CA LYS A 76 -1.48 0.00 -11.64
C LYS A 76 -0.31 0.99 -11.70
N ALA A 77 -0.57 2.29 -11.49
CA ALA A 77 0.46 3.31 -11.48
C ALA A 77 1.46 3.10 -10.32
N THR A 78 0.96 2.81 -9.13
CA THR A 78 1.80 2.55 -7.94
C THR A 78 2.64 1.28 -8.10
N ILE A 79 2.08 0.20 -8.67
CA ILE A 79 2.85 -1.04 -8.99
C ILE A 79 3.99 -0.74 -9.97
N ARG A 80 3.72 -0.03 -11.06
CA ARG A 80 4.76 0.33 -12.05
C ARG A 80 5.85 1.22 -11.45
N ASN A 81 5.47 2.15 -10.57
CA ASN A 81 6.44 2.96 -9.86
C ASN A 81 7.30 2.10 -8.92
N CYS A 82 6.70 1.17 -8.18
CA CYS A 82 7.43 0.23 -7.34
C CYS A 82 8.46 -0.59 -8.15
N GLU A 83 8.05 -1.13 -9.30
CA GLU A 83 8.95 -1.83 -10.23
C GLU A 83 10.12 -0.94 -10.69
N ARG A 84 9.82 0.30 -11.10
CA ARG A 84 10.82 1.28 -11.55
C ARG A 84 11.81 1.62 -10.43
N LEU A 85 11.32 1.84 -9.21
CA LEU A 85 12.15 2.13 -8.04
C LEU A 85 13.10 0.97 -7.72
N CYS A 86 12.59 -0.27 -7.70
CA CYS A 86 13.41 -1.45 -7.49
C CYS A 86 14.48 -1.59 -8.58
N SER A 87 14.13 -1.35 -9.85
CA SER A 87 15.04 -1.45 -10.99
C SER A 87 16.12 -0.36 -10.95
N MET A 88 15.75 0.89 -10.67
CA MET A 88 16.67 2.01 -10.56
C MET A 88 17.67 1.79 -9.43
N PHE A 89 17.18 1.42 -8.24
CA PHE A 89 18.06 1.20 -7.10
C PHE A 89 18.96 -0.01 -7.31
N ARG A 90 18.48 -1.08 -7.93
CA ARG A 90 19.33 -2.21 -8.30
C ARG A 90 20.46 -1.79 -9.25
N GLY A 91 20.18 -0.94 -10.23
CA GLY A 91 21.20 -0.35 -11.11
C GLY A 91 22.24 0.47 -10.34
N ASN A 92 21.77 1.29 -9.39
CA ASN A 92 22.64 2.05 -8.49
C ASN A 92 23.49 1.12 -7.62
N LEU A 93 22.89 0.10 -7.01
CA LEU A 93 23.57 -0.89 -6.17
C LEU A 93 24.65 -1.63 -6.96
N GLN A 94 24.34 -2.08 -8.17
CA GLN A 94 25.30 -2.73 -9.05
C GLN A 94 26.46 -1.80 -9.44
N ARG A 95 26.17 -0.54 -9.77
CA ARG A 95 27.20 0.48 -10.02
C ARG A 95 28.07 0.70 -8.79
N TRP A 96 27.48 0.75 -7.60
CA TRP A 96 28.19 0.92 -6.34
C TRP A 96 29.01 -0.30 -5.93
N THR A 97 28.77 -1.46 -6.53
CA THR A 97 29.41 -2.74 -6.14
C THR A 97 30.31 -3.33 -7.23
N LYS A 98 30.30 -2.80 -8.47
CA LYS A 98 30.98 -3.33 -9.68
C LYS A 98 32.48 -3.64 -9.57
N HIS A 99 33.18 -3.12 -8.57
CA HIS A 99 34.65 -3.32 -8.38
C HIS A 99 35.00 -4.25 -7.21
N SER A 100 34.02 -4.91 -6.59
CA SER A 100 34.26 -5.88 -5.51
C SER A 100 34.56 -7.24 -6.13
N GLU A 101 35.83 -7.65 -6.16
CA GLU A 101 36.25 -8.96 -6.68
C GLU A 101 35.63 -10.10 -5.85
N GLY A 102 34.53 -10.68 -6.34
CA GLY A 102 33.99 -11.97 -5.88
C GLY A 102 33.26 -12.00 -4.53
N ARG A 103 33.42 -10.99 -3.67
CA ARG A 103 32.62 -10.80 -2.44
C ARG A 103 32.21 -9.34 -2.33
N LEU A 104 30.92 -9.06 -2.12
CA LEU A 104 30.39 -7.72 -1.88
C LEU A 104 30.74 -7.27 -0.45
N SER A 105 32.00 -6.94 -0.20
CA SER A 105 32.45 -6.32 1.05
C SER A 105 31.98 -4.86 1.05
N TRP A 106 30.90 -4.58 1.79
CA TRP A 106 30.45 -3.21 2.02
C TRP A 106 31.54 -2.36 2.72
N HIS A 107 32.40 -3.03 3.50
CA HIS A 107 33.53 -2.47 4.22
C HIS A 107 34.67 -1.95 3.34
N ASP A 108 34.96 -2.55 2.17
CA ASP A 108 36.01 -2.02 1.27
C ASP A 108 35.62 -0.65 0.68
N ARG A 109 34.35 -0.25 0.87
CA ARG A 109 33.84 1.10 0.65
C ARG A 109 33.30 1.73 1.94
N ALA A 110 34.03 1.63 3.07
CA ALA A 110 33.69 2.27 4.36
C ALA A 110 33.37 3.79 4.31
N LYS A 111 33.47 4.44 3.16
CA LYS A 111 32.70 5.65 2.79
C LYS A 111 31.42 5.27 2.03
N VAL A 112 30.45 4.66 2.69
CA VAL A 112 29.06 4.82 2.27
C VAL A 112 28.74 6.25 2.64
N GLY A 113 29.17 7.19 1.80
CA GLY A 113 29.02 8.61 2.09
C GLY A 113 27.55 8.90 2.41
N PHE A 114 27.33 9.93 3.23
CA PHE A 114 26.01 10.42 3.63
C PHE A 114 24.96 10.41 2.50
N PHE A 115 25.40 10.66 1.26
CA PHE A 115 24.58 10.57 0.06
C PHE A 115 23.96 9.18 -0.21
N LYS A 116 24.72 8.08 -0.09
CA LYS A 116 24.21 6.71 -0.34
C LYS A 116 23.25 6.27 0.75
N GLU A 117 23.53 6.62 2.00
CA GLU A 117 22.63 6.33 3.13
C GLU A 117 21.30 7.08 2.98
N ARG A 118 21.35 8.37 2.60
CA ARG A 118 20.15 9.13 2.25
C ARG A 118 19.34 8.47 1.14
N GLN A 119 20.00 7.99 0.08
CA GLN A 119 19.30 7.31 -1.01
C GLN A 119 18.66 5.98 -0.59
N ILE A 120 19.33 5.20 0.27
CA ILE A 120 18.78 3.96 0.82
C ILE A 120 17.54 4.27 1.66
N LYS A 121 17.62 5.32 2.49
CA LYS A 121 16.51 5.75 3.34
C LYS A 121 15.31 6.24 2.52
N ALA A 122 15.55 7.11 1.54
CA ALA A 122 14.53 7.59 0.59
C ALA A 122 13.81 6.42 -0.10
N MET A 123 14.57 5.42 -0.56
CA MET A 123 13.97 4.23 -1.16
C MET A 123 13.13 3.43 -0.15
N SER A 124 13.65 3.20 1.05
CA SER A 124 12.94 2.52 2.14
C SER A 124 11.61 3.21 2.42
N GLU A 125 11.61 4.54 2.52
CA GLU A 125 10.43 5.37 2.72
C GLU A 125 9.41 5.19 1.58
N GLN A 126 9.83 5.26 0.31
CA GLN A 126 8.94 5.05 -0.84
C GLN A 126 8.38 3.62 -0.92
N LEU A 127 9.19 2.62 -0.58
CA LEU A 127 8.76 1.22 -0.54
C LEU A 127 7.72 1.01 0.57
N GLN A 128 7.91 1.63 1.73
CA GLN A 128 6.88 1.61 2.77
C GLN A 128 5.58 2.27 2.30
N SER A 129 5.63 3.42 1.60
CA SER A 129 4.42 4.04 1.05
C SER A 129 3.71 3.11 0.04
N CYS A 130 4.47 2.44 -0.84
CA CYS A 130 3.91 1.44 -1.76
C CYS A 130 3.25 0.27 -1.01
N LYS A 131 3.96 -0.32 -0.05
CA LYS A 131 3.46 -1.42 0.80
C LYS A 131 2.15 -1.04 1.48
N ILE A 132 2.11 0.12 2.12
CA ILE A 132 0.92 0.56 2.84
C ILE A 132 -0.24 0.74 1.86
N ALA A 133 -0.02 1.38 0.71
CA ALA A 133 -1.06 1.56 -0.30
C ALA A 133 -1.60 0.22 -0.85
N PHE A 134 -0.73 -0.77 -1.08
CA PHE A 134 -1.14 -2.11 -1.51
C PHE A 134 -1.93 -2.86 -0.45
N ASN A 135 -1.47 -2.83 0.80
CA ASN A 135 -2.18 -3.47 1.92
C ASN A 135 -3.54 -2.82 2.14
N SER A 136 -3.64 -1.48 2.02
CA SER A 136 -4.91 -0.77 2.09
C SER A 136 -5.85 -1.16 0.94
N ALA A 137 -5.34 -1.35 -0.29
CA ALA A 137 -6.16 -1.83 -1.40
C ALA A 137 -6.73 -3.24 -1.14
N VAL A 138 -5.89 -4.15 -0.63
CA VAL A 138 -6.31 -5.50 -0.24
C VAL A 138 -7.32 -5.47 0.91
N GLY A 139 -7.07 -4.64 1.92
CA GLY A 139 -7.95 -4.47 3.07
C GLY A 139 -9.33 -3.95 2.65
N THR A 140 -9.37 -2.92 1.81
CA THR A 140 -10.64 -2.38 1.28
C THR A 140 -11.34 -3.40 0.37
N ALA A 141 -10.63 -4.13 -0.49
CA ALA A 141 -11.24 -5.20 -1.29
C ALA A 141 -11.88 -6.28 -0.41
N THR A 142 -11.14 -6.73 0.62
CA THR A 142 -11.60 -7.74 1.59
C THR A 142 -12.82 -7.25 2.36
N LEU A 143 -12.86 -5.97 2.70
CA LEU A 143 -14.01 -5.34 3.34
C LEU A 143 -15.26 -5.40 2.46
N TYR A 144 -15.15 -4.97 1.18
CA TYR A 144 -16.27 -5.03 0.23
C TYR A 144 -16.74 -6.47 0.00
N SER A 145 -15.81 -7.41 -0.07
CA SER A 145 -16.11 -8.84 -0.17
C SER A 145 -16.90 -9.29 1.08
N SER A 146 -16.46 -8.92 2.28
CA SER A 146 -17.15 -9.29 3.53
C SER A 146 -18.57 -8.72 3.61
N ILE A 147 -18.76 -7.45 3.25
CA ILE A 147 -20.09 -6.80 3.24
C ILE A 147 -21.05 -7.48 2.26
N ARG A 148 -20.56 -7.92 1.09
CA ARG A 148 -21.41 -8.63 0.11
C ARG A 148 -21.84 -10.02 0.57
N HIS A 149 -21.02 -10.72 1.36
CA HIS A 149 -21.24 -12.12 1.73
C HIS A 149 -21.88 -12.31 3.11
N THR A 150 -22.08 -11.26 3.91
CA THR A 150 -22.61 -11.35 5.28
C THR A 150 -23.49 -10.16 5.67
N HIS A 151 -24.32 -10.32 6.72
CA HIS A 151 -24.89 -9.16 7.42
C HIS A 151 -23.76 -8.45 8.16
N ILE A 152 -23.72 -7.11 8.17
CA ILE A 152 -22.67 -6.39 8.91
C ILE A 152 -22.73 -6.78 10.39
N THR A 153 -21.62 -7.34 10.86
CA THR A 153 -21.39 -7.70 12.25
C THR A 153 -20.52 -6.62 12.93
N GLU A 154 -20.43 -6.65 14.27
CA GLU A 154 -19.50 -5.78 15.01
C GLU A 154 -18.05 -5.95 14.54
N GLU A 155 -17.65 -7.17 14.16
CA GLU A 155 -16.33 -7.46 13.62
C GLU A 155 -16.09 -6.75 12.29
N ILE A 156 -17.09 -6.68 11.42
CA ILE A 156 -17.00 -5.94 10.15
C ILE A 156 -16.91 -4.44 10.42
N ARG A 157 -17.70 -3.90 11.36
CA ARG A 157 -17.60 -2.48 11.76
C ARG A 157 -16.22 -2.14 12.30
N LYS A 158 -15.69 -2.98 13.19
CA LYS A 158 -14.33 -2.82 13.71
C LYS A 158 -13.31 -2.83 12.59
N THR A 159 -13.46 -3.75 11.62
CA THR A 159 -12.58 -3.84 10.44
C THR A 159 -12.63 -2.57 9.59
N ILE A 160 -13.82 -1.98 9.38
CA ILE A 160 -13.99 -0.69 8.68
C ILE A 160 -13.22 0.41 9.42
N SER A 161 -13.48 0.60 10.72
CA SER A 161 -12.86 1.66 11.51
C SER A 161 -11.34 1.51 11.59
N THR A 162 -10.84 0.28 11.72
CA THR A 162 -9.40 0.00 11.69
C THR A 162 -8.80 0.33 10.33
N ASN A 163 -9.42 -0.10 9.22
CA ASN A 163 -8.93 0.18 7.87
C ASN A 163 -8.91 1.69 7.58
N GLU A 164 -9.94 2.43 7.97
CA GLU A 164 -9.98 3.90 7.82
C GLU A 164 -8.88 4.60 8.62
N ALA A 165 -8.65 4.18 9.87
CA ALA A 165 -7.62 4.76 10.72
C ALA A 165 -6.21 4.48 10.17
N GLU A 166 -5.97 3.26 9.67
CA GLU A 166 -4.72 2.87 9.05
C GLU A 166 -4.45 3.66 7.76
N ILE A 167 -5.45 3.79 6.87
CA ILE A 167 -5.34 4.59 5.65
C ILE A 167 -5.11 6.07 5.98
N SER A 168 -5.83 6.62 6.96
CA SER A 168 -5.66 8.02 7.36
C SER A 168 -4.24 8.29 7.90
N LYS A 169 -3.71 7.38 8.71
CA LYS A 169 -2.32 7.43 9.19
C LYS A 169 -1.32 7.31 8.04
N ALA A 170 -1.61 6.49 7.03
CA ALA A 170 -0.77 6.32 5.85
C ALA A 170 -0.69 7.60 5.01
N ILE A 171 -1.83 8.30 4.85
CA ILE A 171 -1.91 9.56 4.12
C ILE A 171 -1.05 10.62 4.81
N THR A 172 -1.17 10.77 6.14
CA THR A 172 -0.38 11.78 6.88
C THR A 172 1.12 11.50 6.83
N LEU A 173 1.51 10.23 6.95
CA LEU A 173 2.91 9.82 6.80
C LEU A 173 3.45 10.14 5.40
N THR A 174 2.72 9.72 4.35
CA THR A 174 3.13 9.94 2.95
C THR A 174 3.14 11.43 2.61
N ALA A 175 2.23 12.23 3.16
CA ALA A 175 2.20 13.68 2.98
C ALA A 175 3.42 14.37 3.64
N SER A 176 3.82 13.92 4.83
CA SER A 176 5.04 14.42 5.48
C SER A 176 6.28 14.12 4.63
N GLN A 177 6.42 12.87 4.17
CA GLN A 177 7.53 12.47 3.29
C GLN A 177 7.56 13.29 2.00
N LEU A 178 6.40 13.53 1.39
CA LEU A 178 6.29 14.33 0.19
C LEU A 178 6.74 15.79 0.43
N ALA A 179 6.37 16.38 1.58
CA ALA A 179 6.78 17.73 1.95
C ALA A 179 8.31 17.83 2.14
N ASP A 180 8.92 16.83 2.78
CA ASP A 180 10.37 16.78 2.97
C ASP A 180 11.12 16.68 1.62
N VAL A 181 10.63 15.86 0.71
CA VAL A 181 11.15 15.70 -0.65
C VAL A 181 11.00 16.99 -1.47
N GLU A 182 9.85 17.66 -1.37
CA GLU A 182 9.59 18.93 -2.05
C GLU A 182 10.50 20.06 -1.54
N ALA A 183 10.76 20.09 -0.23
CA ALA A 183 11.72 21.01 0.36
C ALA A 183 13.14 20.75 -0.16
N ALA A 184 13.58 19.48 -0.15
CA ALA A 184 14.89 19.08 -0.65
C ALA A 184 15.06 19.41 -2.15
N LEU A 185 14.03 19.19 -2.96
CA LEU A 185 14.03 19.52 -4.39
C LEU A 185 14.12 21.03 -4.62
N ARG A 186 13.43 21.84 -3.80
CA ARG A 186 13.53 23.30 -3.87
C ARG A 186 14.94 23.78 -3.54
N GLU A 187 15.58 23.23 -2.51
CA GLU A 187 16.97 23.55 -2.16
C GLU A 187 17.96 23.14 -3.25
N ALA A 188 17.79 21.95 -3.83
CA ALA A 188 18.64 21.43 -4.90
C ALA A 188 18.55 22.28 -6.19
N ARG A 189 17.36 22.81 -6.51
CA ARG A 189 17.17 23.69 -7.68
C ARG A 189 17.80 25.07 -7.50
N LEU A 190 17.92 25.57 -6.27
CA LEU A 190 18.55 26.86 -5.96
C LEU A 190 20.08 26.81 -5.98
N THR A 191 20.66 25.60 -5.89
CA THR A 191 22.11 25.37 -5.85
C THR A 191 22.73 25.05 -7.20
N VAL A 192 21.95 24.96 -8.30
CA VAL A 192 22.47 24.78 -9.66
C VAL A 192 23.28 26.02 -10.07
N PRO A 193 24.62 25.96 -10.19
CA PRO A 193 25.41 27.12 -10.56
C PRO A 193 25.19 27.44 -12.04
N THR A 194 24.90 28.71 -12.33
CA THR A 194 25.07 29.27 -13.68
C THR A 194 26.53 29.13 -14.10
N HIS A 195 26.78 28.12 -14.95
CA HIS A 195 27.83 28.07 -15.96
C HIS A 195 29.29 28.20 -15.44
N ASP A 196 29.93 27.13 -14.90
CA ASP A 196 31.35 26.82 -15.21
C ASP A 196 32.04 25.53 -14.65
N GLN A 197 31.35 24.46 -14.19
CA GLN A 197 32.07 23.23 -13.77
C GLN A 197 31.40 21.94 -14.24
N GLY A 198 31.91 21.40 -15.36
CA GLY A 198 31.33 20.26 -16.10
C GLY A 198 31.26 18.92 -15.35
N GLN A 199 31.99 18.74 -14.24
CA GLN A 199 31.94 17.48 -13.47
C GLN A 199 30.89 17.51 -12.34
N ASN A 200 30.62 18.67 -11.75
CA ASN A 200 29.69 18.81 -10.61
C ASN A 200 28.22 18.88 -11.07
N ASN A 201 27.99 19.34 -12.30
CA ASN A 201 26.66 19.50 -12.85
C ASN A 201 25.97 18.15 -13.14
N GLU A 202 26.71 17.12 -13.56
CA GLU A 202 26.13 15.80 -13.86
C GLU A 202 25.64 15.05 -12.60
N ASP A 203 26.38 15.18 -11.50
CA ASP A 203 26.00 14.63 -10.19
C ASP A 203 24.79 15.38 -9.58
N ILE A 204 24.71 16.70 -9.76
CA ILE A 204 23.54 17.50 -9.34
C ILE A 204 22.31 17.14 -10.18
N ILE A 205 22.44 17.06 -11.50
CA ILE A 205 21.33 16.70 -12.42
C ILE A 205 20.80 15.30 -12.11
N SER A 206 21.69 14.32 -11.88
CA SER A 206 21.27 12.97 -11.52
C SER A 206 20.59 12.90 -10.15
N SER A 207 21.04 13.69 -9.18
CA SER A 207 20.42 13.81 -7.86
C SER A 207 19.03 14.44 -7.94
N VAL A 208 18.86 15.53 -8.70
CA VAL A 208 17.56 16.18 -8.91
C VAL A 208 16.58 15.22 -9.56
N LYS A 209 17.01 14.51 -10.61
CA LYS A 209 16.18 13.50 -11.26
C LYS A 209 15.72 12.43 -10.26
N GLN A 210 16.61 11.94 -9.39
CA GLN A 210 16.25 10.95 -8.38
C GLN A 210 15.19 11.46 -7.39
N VAL A 211 15.30 12.72 -6.95
CA VAL A 211 14.32 13.35 -6.05
C VAL A 211 12.97 13.58 -6.75
N GLU A 212 12.98 13.87 -8.05
CA GLU A 212 11.75 13.95 -8.86
C GLU A 212 11.08 12.58 -9.01
N GLU A 213 11.86 11.51 -9.19
CA GLU A 213 11.33 10.15 -9.25
C GLU A 213 10.72 9.70 -7.91
N GLU A 214 11.35 10.09 -6.80
CA GLU A 214 10.85 9.95 -5.44
C GLU A 214 9.52 10.68 -5.22
N GLN A 215 9.45 11.96 -5.59
CA GLN A 215 8.24 12.76 -5.49
C GLN A 215 7.08 12.12 -6.28
N ALA A 216 7.37 11.64 -7.49
CA ALA A 216 6.37 10.98 -8.33
C ALA A 216 5.83 9.69 -7.70
N ALA A 217 6.69 8.87 -7.09
CA ALA A 217 6.29 7.63 -6.44
C ALA A 217 5.42 7.87 -5.18
N LEU A 218 5.82 8.83 -4.34
CA LEU A 218 5.06 9.23 -3.16
C LEU A 218 3.70 9.83 -3.55
N SER A 219 3.67 10.65 -4.60
CA SER A 219 2.43 11.24 -5.13
C SER A 219 1.45 10.18 -5.64
N CYS A 220 1.91 9.16 -6.35
CA CYS A 220 1.06 8.04 -6.78
C CYS A 220 0.51 7.25 -5.59
N SER A 221 1.36 6.95 -4.59
CA SER A 221 0.93 6.24 -3.38
C SER A 221 -0.12 7.04 -2.61
N ARG A 222 0.10 8.35 -2.45
CA ARG A 222 -0.86 9.26 -1.78
C ARG A 222 -2.21 9.28 -2.50
N LYS A 223 -2.22 9.44 -3.82
CA LYS A 223 -3.46 9.44 -4.61
C LYS A 223 -4.23 8.13 -4.43
N LEU A 224 -3.55 6.99 -4.48
CA LEU A 224 -4.18 5.69 -4.24
C LEU A 224 -4.79 5.62 -2.83
N LEU A 225 -4.06 6.05 -1.80
CA LEU A 225 -4.56 6.06 -0.42
C LEU A 225 -5.77 6.97 -0.23
N GLU A 226 -5.81 8.13 -0.88
CA GLU A 226 -6.95 9.06 -0.84
C GLU A 226 -8.20 8.45 -1.47
N GLU A 227 -8.05 7.83 -2.64
CA GLU A 227 -9.14 7.11 -3.30
C GLU A 227 -9.64 5.93 -2.45
N LEU A 228 -8.73 5.18 -1.83
CA LEU A 228 -9.07 4.09 -0.92
C LEU A 228 -9.79 4.57 0.34
N LEU A 229 -9.41 5.73 0.89
CA LEU A 229 -10.10 6.32 2.03
C LEU A 229 -11.51 6.76 1.65
N SER A 230 -11.66 7.43 0.50
CA SER A 230 -12.96 7.79 -0.04
C SER A 230 -13.83 6.55 -0.24
N LYS A 231 -13.23 5.47 -0.76
CA LYS A 231 -13.91 4.21 -1.01
C LYS A 231 -14.33 3.48 0.25
N ALA A 232 -13.51 3.51 1.30
CA ALA A 232 -13.81 2.94 2.60
C ALA A 232 -14.95 3.70 3.32
N ARG A 233 -15.18 4.96 2.97
CA ARG A 233 -16.23 5.83 3.52
C ARG A 233 -17.51 5.89 2.70
N GLU A 234 -17.59 5.18 1.58
CA GLU A 234 -18.77 5.25 0.72
C GLU A 234 -20.07 4.94 1.47
N ASP A 235 -21.16 5.59 1.07
CA ASP A 235 -22.48 5.47 1.69
C ASP A 235 -22.96 4.03 1.85
N VAL A 236 -22.54 3.11 0.97
CA VAL A 236 -22.89 1.69 1.09
C VAL A 236 -22.28 1.08 2.35
N ILE A 237 -21.05 1.47 2.70
CA ILE A 237 -20.38 1.06 3.94
C ILE A 237 -21.00 1.80 5.13
N ALA A 238 -21.26 3.10 5.00
CA ALA A 238 -21.86 3.90 6.07
C ALA A 238 -23.27 3.42 6.43
N LYS A 239 -24.12 3.16 5.43
CA LYS A 239 -25.47 2.62 5.61
C LYS A 239 -25.44 1.22 6.18
N ALA A 240 -24.57 0.37 5.66
CA ALA A 240 -24.46 -0.99 6.17
C ALA A 240 -23.92 -1.01 7.63
N ALA A 241 -23.10 -0.02 8.02
CA ALA A 241 -22.67 0.17 9.41
C ALA A 241 -23.79 0.69 10.33
N SER A 242 -24.78 1.43 9.80
CA SER A 242 -25.92 1.99 10.54
C SER A 242 -27.19 1.09 10.55
N GLU A 243 -27.48 0.35 9.48
CA GLU A 243 -28.72 -0.43 9.32
C GLU A 243 -28.87 -1.58 10.32
N SER A 244 -27.76 -2.10 10.87
CA SER A 244 -27.82 -3.13 11.92
C SER A 244 -28.32 -2.60 13.27
N GLN A 245 -28.30 -1.28 13.48
CA GLN A 245 -28.76 -0.66 14.71
C GLN A 245 -30.29 -0.57 14.77
N GLU A 246 -30.96 -0.65 13.61
CA GLU A 246 -32.42 -0.52 13.50
C GLU A 246 -33.16 -1.85 13.27
N ARG A 247 -32.45 -2.93 12.91
CA ARG A 247 -33.06 -4.27 12.77
C ARG A 247 -33.22 -4.98 14.12
N LEU A 248 -34.15 -4.47 14.93
CA LEU A 248 -34.86 -5.29 15.91
C LEU A 248 -35.57 -6.41 15.14
N THR A 249 -35.12 -7.65 15.31
CA THR A 249 -35.85 -8.82 14.82
C THR A 249 -37.11 -8.97 15.67
N ARG A 250 -38.18 -8.27 15.31
CA ARG A 250 -39.49 -8.38 15.97
C ARG A 250 -40.16 -9.67 15.52
N VAL A 251 -39.99 -10.72 16.32
CA VAL A 251 -40.74 -11.97 16.17
C VAL A 251 -42.08 -11.78 16.88
N THR A 252 -43.17 -11.66 16.11
CA THR A 252 -44.53 -11.60 16.68
C THR A 252 -45.16 -12.98 16.55
N PHE A 253 -45.36 -13.64 17.69
CA PHE A 253 -46.13 -14.89 17.74
C PHE A 253 -47.62 -14.56 17.76
N GLY A 254 -48.42 -15.29 16.98
CA GLY A 254 -49.87 -15.15 16.98
C GLY A 254 -50.53 -15.69 18.25
N ASN A 255 -51.80 -15.34 18.47
CA ASN A 255 -52.55 -15.61 19.71
C ASN A 255 -52.81 -17.10 20.03
N ASN A 256 -52.36 -18.04 19.19
CA ASN A 256 -52.63 -19.47 19.33
C ASN A 256 -51.41 -20.30 19.76
N ASN A 257 -50.28 -19.66 20.07
CA ASN A 257 -49.13 -20.38 20.61
C ASN A 257 -49.26 -20.52 22.13
N SER A 258 -49.41 -21.76 22.60
CA SER A 258 -49.16 -22.13 23.99
C SER A 258 -47.78 -22.78 24.10
N GLY A 259 -46.94 -22.27 25.00
CA GLY A 259 -45.59 -22.79 25.27
C GLY A 259 -44.44 -21.88 24.85
N PHE A 260 -43.26 -22.17 25.39
CA PHE A 260 -42.00 -21.44 25.12
C PHE A 260 -41.21 -22.20 24.04
N GLN A 261 -41.17 -21.68 22.83
CA GLN A 261 -40.29 -22.19 21.77
C GLN A 261 -39.05 -21.30 21.68
N VAL A 262 -37.90 -21.86 22.03
CA VAL A 262 -36.59 -21.25 21.77
C VAL A 262 -36.00 -21.94 20.54
N GLY A 263 -36.02 -21.23 19.41
CA GLY A 263 -35.09 -21.52 18.33
C GLY A 263 -33.69 -21.02 18.68
N ILE A 264 -32.66 -21.56 18.02
CA ILE A 264 -31.30 -21.06 18.16
C ILE A 264 -31.21 -19.69 17.48
N ILE A 265 -31.00 -18.63 18.26
CA ILE A 265 -30.76 -17.27 17.77
C ILE A 265 -29.31 -16.91 18.11
N ASN A 266 -28.52 -16.55 17.09
CA ASN A 266 -27.12 -16.15 17.23
C ASN A 266 -26.94 -14.62 17.33
N GLY A 267 -27.99 -13.87 17.72
CA GLY A 267 -27.97 -12.40 17.80
C GLY A 267 -28.58 -11.87 19.12
N PRO A 268 -28.29 -10.60 19.49
CA PRO A 268 -28.82 -9.99 20.70
C PRO A 268 -30.34 -9.81 20.62
N ILE A 269 -31.07 -10.28 21.64
CA ILE A 269 -32.52 -10.14 21.76
C ILE A 269 -32.84 -8.98 22.70
N SER A 270 -33.67 -8.04 22.24
CA SER A 270 -34.18 -6.93 23.05
C SER A 270 -35.68 -6.73 22.82
N GLY A 271 -36.39 -6.18 23.82
CA GLY A 271 -37.83 -5.88 23.71
C GLY A 271 -38.78 -7.06 23.90
N ILE A 272 -38.42 -8.06 24.72
CA ILE A 272 -39.34 -9.16 25.07
C ILE A 272 -40.45 -8.61 25.96
N SER A 273 -41.69 -8.64 25.47
CA SER A 273 -42.91 -8.32 26.22
C SER A 273 -43.78 -9.56 26.24
N PHE A 274 -44.05 -10.09 27.44
CA PHE A 274 -45.07 -11.11 27.63
C PHE A 274 -46.41 -10.40 27.88
N GLY A 275 -47.32 -10.52 26.92
CA GLY A 275 -48.70 -10.08 27.09
C GLY A 275 -49.42 -10.98 28.08
N GLY A 276 -49.39 -10.63 29.37
CA GLY A 276 -50.31 -11.17 30.36
C GLY A 276 -51.66 -10.47 30.23
N LYS A 277 -52.74 -11.25 30.16
CA LYS A 277 -54.09 -10.74 30.41
C LYS A 277 -54.25 -10.39 31.88
#